data_AF-A0A024THL0-F1
#
_entry.id   AF-A0A024THL0-F1
#
_cell.length_a   1.000
_cell.length_b   1.000
_cell.length_c   1.000
_cell.angle_alpha   90.00
_cell.angle_beta   90.00
_cell.angle_gamma   90.00
#
_symmetry.space_group_name_H-M   'P 1'
#
loop_
_entity.id
_entity.type
_entity.pdbx_description
1 polymer ?
#
loop_
_entity_poly.entity_id
_entity_poly.type
_entity_poly.pdbx_seq_one_letter_code
_entity_poly.pdbx_strand_id
1 'polypeptide(L)'
;MKLFAAVLVASAAASKQSVTTLATDERSELAKWGEQFGPTAAVLPRATENRTALPARLRPPVQAEQAQLRRSYEDAKPMDAHPRPSMAGVKGVQAVCSTSTFASAQGSALVAAVKAATTDCINSLFSVSGADAYSIFREAQMVSVADALRSAAATYQGNNSGSTAQLVLFLRAGYYVHYYDSSVGAYGTALSTAIKGALDTFFANSRAFDVTDANGETLSDAVTLIDSAEENARYLSVIKRLLNGYNSSYDASWWMLNAVNNVYTVLFRGHQVPAFVSAVAADRSVLDTLYNFANTHKNLLGGTQSYLVSNAGRELGRFLGDAAIRPTVKPLVVGLLGQSSITGPTAPLWVGLAEMTDSYDKAACADYNTCDLSARLISAVLTSTYTCSSSIRILAQDMTASELSSSCNSLLSQDAYFHSVARDNGPVANDYGTTIEVVVFDSSTDYQTYAG
;
A
#
# COMPACT_ATOMS: atom_id res chain seq x y z
N MET A 1 15.17 -30.74 0.63
CA MET A 1 15.36 -30.36 -0.78
C MET A 1 14.64 -29.04 -1.02
N LYS A 2 15.36 -27.92 -0.91
CA LYS A 2 14.86 -26.61 -1.30
C LYS A 2 15.17 -26.48 -2.81
N LEU A 3 14.13 -26.36 -3.64
CA LEU A 3 14.30 -26.12 -5.08
C LEU A 3 14.85 -24.70 -5.26
N PHE A 4 16.06 -24.58 -5.78
CA PHE A 4 16.61 -23.33 -6.28
C PHE A 4 16.15 -23.16 -7.73
N ALA A 5 15.25 -22.20 -7.97
CA ALA A 5 15.04 -21.62 -9.28
C ALA A 5 15.70 -20.23 -9.27
N ALA A 6 16.90 -20.14 -9.83
CA ALA A 6 17.52 -18.86 -10.13
C ALA A 6 16.78 -18.28 -11.34
N VAL A 7 15.88 -17.32 -11.09
CA VAL A 7 15.22 -16.53 -12.13
C VAL A 7 15.77 -15.12 -12.03
N LEU A 8 16.41 -14.65 -13.11
CA LEU A 8 16.80 -13.26 -13.28
C LEU A 8 15.56 -12.36 -13.16
N VAL A 9 15.60 -11.42 -12.21
CA VAL A 9 14.63 -10.33 -12.14
C VAL A 9 15.04 -9.26 -13.14
N ALA A 10 14.41 -9.26 -14.32
CA ALA A 10 14.27 -8.06 -15.14
C ALA A 10 12.81 -7.60 -15.02
N SER A 11 12.57 -6.57 -14.20
CA SER A 11 11.26 -5.93 -14.15
C SER A 11 11.10 -5.02 -15.38
N ALA A 12 10.54 -5.58 -16.45
CA ALA A 12 10.13 -4.83 -17.63
C ALA A 12 8.84 -4.06 -17.33
N ALA A 13 8.96 -2.78 -16.98
CA ALA A 13 7.88 -1.82 -17.18
C ALA A 13 8.16 -1.10 -18.50
N ALA A 14 7.54 -1.61 -19.57
CA ALA A 14 7.60 -0.98 -20.88
C ALA A 14 6.84 0.35 -20.87
N SER A 15 7.56 1.48 -20.96
CA SER A 15 6.97 2.67 -21.55
C SER A 15 6.81 2.38 -23.04
N LYS A 16 5.58 2.20 -23.53
CA LYS A 16 5.30 2.18 -24.97
C LYS A 16 5.58 3.56 -25.54
N GLN A 17 6.82 3.84 -25.94
CA GLN A 17 7.05 4.88 -26.94
C GLN A 17 6.73 4.28 -28.31
N SER A 18 5.80 4.91 -29.02
CA SER A 18 5.50 4.56 -30.41
C SER A 18 6.74 4.79 -31.28
N VAL A 19 6.98 3.87 -32.22
CA VAL A 19 8.08 3.86 -33.22
C VAL A 19 8.21 5.20 -33.98
N THR A 20 7.17 6.02 -33.96
CA THR A 20 7.12 7.37 -34.55
C THR A 20 8.07 8.39 -33.92
N THR A 21 8.57 8.16 -32.70
CA THR A 21 9.42 9.12 -31.95
C THR A 21 10.93 8.91 -32.10
N LEU A 22 11.37 7.85 -32.77
CA LEU A 22 12.80 7.50 -32.95
C LEU A 22 13.46 8.32 -34.06
N ALA A 23 14.76 8.61 -33.93
CA ALA A 23 15.54 9.17 -35.03
C ALA A 23 15.66 8.15 -36.19
N THR A 24 15.92 8.64 -37.42
CA THR A 24 15.84 7.82 -38.64
C THR A 24 16.89 6.70 -38.67
N ASP A 25 18.05 6.92 -38.07
CA ASP A 25 19.12 5.96 -37.86
C ASP A 25 18.74 4.86 -36.86
N GLU A 26 18.10 5.22 -35.75
CA GLU A 26 17.62 4.28 -34.73
C GLU A 26 16.54 3.33 -35.28
N ARG A 27 15.65 3.82 -36.17
CA ARG A 27 14.65 2.98 -36.85
C ARG A 27 15.29 1.97 -37.81
N SER A 28 16.40 2.34 -38.45
CA SER A 28 17.11 1.46 -39.39
C SER A 28 17.84 0.33 -38.67
N GLU A 29 18.43 0.62 -37.50
CA GLU A 29 19.02 -0.40 -36.61
C GLU A 29 17.95 -1.38 -36.08
N LEU A 30 16.83 -0.87 -35.58
CA LEU A 30 15.73 -1.69 -35.07
C LEU A 30 15.09 -2.60 -36.14
N ALA A 31 15.01 -2.13 -37.38
CA ALA A 31 14.51 -2.94 -38.51
C ALA A 31 15.44 -4.12 -38.82
N LYS A 32 16.75 -3.91 -38.79
CA LYS A 32 17.74 -4.99 -38.99
C LYS A 32 17.65 -6.05 -37.88
N TRP A 33 17.44 -5.62 -36.64
CA TRP A 33 17.27 -6.53 -35.50
C TRP A 33 15.97 -7.33 -35.58
N GLY A 34 14.88 -6.70 -36.05
CA GLY A 34 13.59 -7.37 -36.29
C GLY A 34 13.65 -8.45 -37.38
N GLU A 35 14.47 -8.25 -38.41
CA GLU A 35 14.72 -9.27 -39.45
C GLU A 35 15.57 -10.43 -38.94
N GLN A 36 16.53 -10.17 -38.05
CA GLN A 36 17.48 -11.18 -37.57
C GLN A 36 16.94 -12.03 -36.40
N PHE A 37 16.10 -11.46 -35.54
CA PHE A 37 15.67 -12.08 -34.28
C PHE A 37 14.14 -12.17 -34.10
N GLY A 38 13.36 -11.75 -35.11
CA GLY A 38 11.90 -11.75 -35.08
C GLY A 38 11.29 -10.55 -34.34
N PRO A 39 9.96 -10.32 -34.49
CA PRO A 39 9.28 -9.10 -34.04
C PRO A 39 9.26 -8.89 -32.52
N THR A 40 9.70 -9.86 -31.73
CA THR A 40 9.80 -9.79 -30.26
C THR A 40 11.15 -9.31 -29.74
N ALA A 41 12.17 -9.14 -30.60
CA ALA A 41 13.53 -8.77 -30.17
C ALA A 41 13.77 -7.26 -30.02
N ALA A 42 12.82 -6.41 -30.44
CA ALA A 42 12.96 -4.97 -30.43
C ALA A 42 12.32 -4.33 -29.19
N VAL A 43 12.85 -4.63 -28.00
CA VAL A 43 12.68 -3.78 -26.82
C VAL A 43 14.04 -3.71 -26.12
N LEU A 44 14.87 -2.76 -26.54
CA LEU A 44 16.02 -2.34 -25.72
C LEU A 44 15.47 -1.36 -24.66
N PRO A 45 15.46 -1.70 -23.37
CA PRO A 45 15.22 -0.70 -22.35
C PRO A 45 16.45 0.22 -22.32
N ARG A 46 16.23 1.50 -22.62
CA ARG A 46 17.21 2.53 -22.31
C ARG A 46 17.36 2.53 -20.78
N ALA A 47 18.56 2.22 -20.28
CA ALA A 47 18.93 2.42 -18.88
C ALA A 47 19.05 3.94 -18.62
N THR A 48 17.92 4.63 -18.59
CA THR A 48 17.84 6.04 -18.20
C THR A 48 16.62 6.22 -17.34
N GLU A 49 16.80 5.95 -16.06
CA GLU A 49 16.41 6.84 -14.97
C GLU A 49 16.93 6.18 -13.69
N ASN A 50 17.76 6.90 -12.93
CA ASN A 50 17.93 6.61 -11.50
C ASN A 50 16.52 6.54 -10.93
N ARG A 51 15.99 5.33 -10.75
CA ARG A 51 14.74 5.12 -10.02
C ARG A 51 15.06 5.41 -8.55
N THR A 52 15.12 6.69 -8.21
CA THR A 52 15.12 7.13 -6.82
C THR A 52 13.89 6.53 -6.16
N ALA A 53 14.07 5.96 -4.97
CA ALA A 53 12.96 5.52 -4.15
C ALA A 53 11.89 6.62 -4.09
N LEU A 54 10.60 6.23 -4.10
CA LEU A 54 9.52 7.20 -3.98
C LEU A 54 9.74 8.04 -2.72
N PRO A 55 9.58 9.37 -2.77
CA PRO A 55 9.75 10.20 -1.59
C PRO A 55 8.77 9.77 -0.50
N ALA A 56 9.15 9.90 0.77
CA ALA A 56 8.34 9.41 1.90
C ALA A 56 6.87 9.85 1.89
N ARG A 57 6.57 11.05 1.37
CA ARG A 57 5.20 11.58 1.20
C ARG A 57 4.31 10.75 0.25
N LEU A 58 4.92 9.93 -0.62
CA LEU A 58 4.25 9.06 -1.59
C LEU A 58 4.33 7.57 -1.20
N ARG A 59 4.98 7.23 -0.08
CA ARG A 59 5.11 5.85 0.40
C ARG A 59 4.05 5.59 1.48
N PRO A 60 2.94 4.86 1.17
CA PRO A 60 1.86 4.61 2.11
C PRO A 60 2.31 3.68 3.26
N PRO A 61 1.48 3.53 4.31
CA PRO A 61 1.69 2.52 5.34
C PRO A 61 1.69 1.10 4.77
N VAL A 62 2.33 0.18 5.49
CA VAL A 62 2.37 -1.24 5.13
C VAL A 62 0.96 -1.83 5.23
N GLN A 63 0.52 -2.53 4.19
CA GLN A 63 -0.78 -3.18 4.14
C GLN A 63 -0.79 -4.47 4.99
N ALA A 64 -1.96 -4.83 5.51
CA ALA A 64 -2.15 -6.10 6.24
C ALA A 64 -2.03 -7.32 5.30
N GLU A 65 -2.47 -7.16 4.05
CA GLU A 65 -2.32 -8.17 3.00
C GLU A 65 -0.92 -8.09 2.38
N GLN A 66 -0.10 -9.10 2.67
CA GLN A 66 1.26 -9.23 2.11
C GLN A 66 1.44 -10.51 1.30
N ALA A 67 0.44 -11.41 1.23
CA ALA A 67 0.58 -12.68 0.52
C ALA A 67 0.83 -12.46 -0.97
N GLN A 68 0.29 -11.38 -1.54
CA GLN A 68 0.56 -11.02 -2.94
C GLN A 68 2.03 -10.70 -3.20
N LEU A 69 2.76 -10.15 -2.21
CA LEU A 69 4.18 -9.80 -2.32
C LEU A 69 5.09 -11.03 -2.27
N ARG A 70 4.56 -12.20 -1.91
CA ARG A 70 5.28 -13.47 -1.81
C ARG A 70 4.93 -14.45 -2.94
N ARG A 71 4.14 -14.01 -3.93
CA ARG A 71 3.74 -14.87 -5.05
C ARG A 71 4.89 -15.07 -6.02
N SER A 72 5.08 -16.32 -6.42
CA SER A 72 5.89 -16.65 -7.59
C SER A 72 5.19 -16.12 -8.84
N TYR A 73 5.96 -15.66 -9.82
CA TYR A 73 5.44 -15.19 -11.10
C TYR A 73 4.55 -16.23 -11.82
N GLU A 74 4.78 -17.51 -11.53
CA GLU A 74 4.06 -18.64 -12.13
C GLU A 74 2.70 -18.95 -11.47
N ASP A 75 2.41 -18.36 -10.30
CA ASP A 75 1.17 -18.62 -9.56
C ASP A 75 0.00 -17.78 -10.08
N ALA A 76 -0.72 -18.30 -11.07
CA ALA A 76 -1.85 -17.64 -11.73
C ALA A 76 -3.16 -17.59 -10.91
N LYS A 77 -3.22 -18.19 -9.71
CA LYS A 77 -4.45 -18.20 -8.90
C LYS A 77 -4.57 -16.93 -8.04
N PRO A 78 -5.71 -16.22 -8.08
CA PRO A 78 -6.02 -15.20 -7.08
C PRO A 78 -6.07 -15.87 -5.70
N MET A 79 -5.18 -15.47 -4.79
CA MET A 79 -5.37 -15.77 -3.38
C MET A 79 -6.33 -14.72 -2.83
N ASP A 80 -7.59 -15.07 -2.72
CA ASP A 80 -8.46 -14.38 -1.76
C ASP A 80 -8.17 -15.01 -0.40
N ALA A 81 -7.08 -14.57 0.25
CA ALA A 81 -6.60 -15.17 1.48
C ALA A 81 -7.59 -14.97 2.65
N HIS A 82 -8.50 -14.00 2.51
CA HIS A 82 -9.42 -13.56 3.54
C HIS A 82 -10.82 -13.31 2.93
N PRO A 83 -11.67 -14.35 2.82
CA PRO A 83 -12.99 -14.21 2.23
C PRO A 83 -13.82 -13.17 3.01
N ARG A 84 -14.62 -12.39 2.30
CA ARG A 84 -15.53 -11.39 2.89
C ARG A 84 -16.63 -12.08 3.71
N PRO A 85 -16.81 -11.77 5.01
CA PRO A 85 -17.90 -12.26 5.84
C PRO A 85 -19.29 -12.05 5.22
N SER A 86 -19.50 -10.95 4.49
CA SER A 86 -20.71 -10.63 3.74
C SER A 86 -21.03 -11.65 2.63
N MET A 87 -20.04 -12.42 2.18
CA MET A 87 -20.18 -13.48 1.18
C MET A 87 -20.39 -14.87 1.80
N ALA A 88 -20.33 -15.01 3.12
CA ALA A 88 -20.55 -16.28 3.79
C ALA A 88 -21.96 -16.82 3.51
N GLY A 89 -22.03 -18.02 2.91
CA GLY A 89 -23.30 -18.67 2.56
C GLY A 89 -23.94 -18.17 1.26
N VAL A 90 -23.35 -17.18 0.57
CA VAL A 90 -23.81 -16.68 -0.73
C VAL A 90 -23.31 -17.61 -1.84
N LYS A 91 -23.89 -18.82 -1.96
CA LYS A 91 -23.60 -19.75 -3.06
C LYS A 91 -24.70 -19.70 -4.13
N GLY A 92 -24.32 -19.52 -5.39
CA GLY A 92 -25.24 -19.63 -6.52
C GLY A 92 -26.24 -18.49 -6.70
N VAL A 93 -26.11 -17.40 -5.94
CA VAL A 93 -26.85 -16.17 -6.20
C VAL A 93 -26.16 -15.47 -7.37
N GLN A 94 -26.64 -15.71 -8.59
CA GLN A 94 -26.46 -14.73 -9.67
C GLN A 94 -27.30 -13.51 -9.30
N ALA A 95 -26.83 -12.71 -8.34
CA ALA A 95 -27.25 -11.33 -8.29
C ALA A 95 -26.93 -10.78 -9.68
N VAL A 96 -27.89 -10.14 -10.34
CA VAL A 96 -27.67 -9.51 -11.64
C VAL A 96 -26.64 -8.41 -11.43
N CYS A 97 -25.36 -8.79 -11.54
CA CYS A 97 -24.25 -7.86 -11.43
C CYS A 97 -24.05 -7.24 -12.80
N SER A 98 -24.91 -6.28 -13.11
CA SER A 98 -24.85 -5.55 -14.36
C SER A 98 -24.59 -4.09 -14.09
N THR A 99 -23.51 -3.57 -14.66
CA THR A 99 -23.23 -2.14 -14.74
C THR A 99 -24.45 -1.35 -15.23
N SER A 100 -25.20 -1.90 -16.20
CA SER A 100 -26.41 -1.26 -16.72
C SER A 100 -27.55 -1.14 -15.70
N THR A 101 -27.67 -2.09 -14.76
CA THR A 101 -28.66 -2.02 -13.67
C THR A 101 -28.36 -0.83 -12.77
N PHE A 102 -27.09 -0.65 -12.37
CA PHE A 102 -26.70 0.49 -11.54
C PHE A 102 -26.78 1.82 -12.31
N ALA A 103 -26.36 1.84 -13.58
CA ALA A 103 -26.35 3.05 -14.40
C ALA A 103 -27.76 3.59 -14.68
N SER A 104 -28.77 2.72 -14.77
CA SER A 104 -30.16 3.10 -15.01
C SER A 104 -30.97 3.39 -13.73
N ALA A 105 -30.54 2.88 -12.58
CA ALA A 105 -31.23 3.07 -11.31
C ALA A 105 -30.95 4.44 -10.67
N GLN A 106 -31.93 4.97 -9.94
CA GLN A 106 -31.81 6.26 -9.25
C GLN A 106 -32.54 6.20 -7.90
N GLY A 107 -32.11 7.03 -6.94
CA GLY A 107 -32.77 7.18 -5.64
C GLY A 107 -32.97 5.84 -4.92
N SER A 108 -34.20 5.56 -4.48
CA SER A 108 -34.54 4.32 -3.78
C SER A 108 -34.34 3.05 -4.63
N ALA A 109 -34.50 3.13 -5.96
CA ALA A 109 -34.26 1.99 -6.84
C ALA A 109 -32.77 1.64 -6.90
N LEU A 110 -31.88 2.66 -6.91
CA LEU A 110 -30.43 2.43 -6.82
C LEU A 110 -30.08 1.80 -5.47
N VAL A 111 -30.61 2.34 -4.37
CA VAL A 111 -30.37 1.80 -3.02
C VAL A 111 -30.81 0.33 -2.94
N ALA A 112 -31.98 -0.01 -3.50
CA ALA A 112 -32.45 -1.40 -3.56
C ALA A 112 -31.52 -2.30 -4.37
N ALA A 113 -31.04 -1.82 -5.53
CA ALA A 113 -30.08 -2.55 -6.36
C ALA A 113 -28.74 -2.79 -5.63
N VAL A 114 -28.22 -1.77 -4.94
CA VAL A 114 -26.99 -1.88 -4.14
C VAL A 114 -27.17 -2.89 -3.00
N LYS A 115 -28.28 -2.84 -2.26
CA LYS A 115 -28.54 -3.77 -1.15
C LYS A 115 -28.77 -5.21 -1.60
N ALA A 116 -29.29 -5.42 -2.79
CA ALA A 116 -29.54 -6.74 -3.37
C ALA A 116 -28.29 -7.37 -4.01
N ALA A 117 -27.24 -6.59 -4.25
CA ALA A 117 -25.99 -7.07 -4.83
C ALA A 117 -25.11 -7.78 -3.80
N THR A 118 -24.22 -8.64 -4.31
CA THR A 118 -23.09 -9.17 -3.53
C THR A 118 -22.01 -8.10 -3.38
N THR A 119 -21.18 -8.20 -2.35
CA THR A 119 -20.03 -7.29 -2.20
C THR A 119 -19.02 -7.49 -3.33
N ASP A 120 -18.84 -8.71 -3.84
CA ASP A 120 -18.04 -8.97 -5.06
C ASP A 120 -18.59 -8.20 -6.28
N CYS A 121 -19.90 -8.15 -6.43
CA CYS A 121 -20.52 -7.40 -7.50
C CYS A 121 -20.23 -5.90 -7.37
N ILE A 122 -20.46 -5.34 -6.18
CA ILE A 122 -20.15 -3.92 -5.92
C ILE A 122 -18.64 -3.65 -6.10
N ASN A 123 -17.78 -4.60 -5.74
CA ASN A 123 -16.33 -4.47 -5.90
C ASN A 123 -15.92 -4.37 -7.38
N SER A 124 -16.67 -5.00 -8.30
CA SER A 124 -16.42 -4.86 -9.74
C SER A 124 -16.64 -3.43 -10.25
N LEU A 125 -17.41 -2.60 -9.53
CA LEU A 125 -17.71 -1.23 -9.93
C LEU A 125 -16.52 -0.28 -9.79
N PHE A 126 -15.45 -0.67 -9.09
CA PHE A 126 -14.22 0.13 -9.01
C PHE A 126 -13.52 0.31 -10.38
N SER A 127 -13.88 -0.51 -11.37
CA SER A 127 -13.28 -0.50 -12.71
C SER A 127 -14.14 0.19 -13.79
N VAL A 128 -15.31 0.73 -13.43
CA VAL A 128 -16.16 1.44 -14.40
C VAL A 128 -15.54 2.79 -14.76
N SER A 129 -15.83 3.27 -15.97
CA SER A 129 -15.30 4.54 -16.50
C SER A 129 -16.31 5.21 -17.45
N GLY A 130 -16.04 6.46 -17.83
CA GLY A 130 -16.81 7.20 -18.82
C GLY A 130 -18.29 7.36 -18.48
N ALA A 131 -19.16 7.11 -19.45
CA ALA A 131 -20.61 7.32 -19.30
C ALA A 131 -21.24 6.45 -18.20
N ASP A 132 -20.70 5.25 -17.96
CA ASP A 132 -21.16 4.38 -16.87
C ASP A 132 -20.73 4.93 -15.52
N ALA A 133 -19.47 5.40 -15.39
CA ALA A 133 -18.99 6.06 -14.18
C ALA A 133 -19.84 7.28 -13.81
N TYR A 134 -20.13 8.15 -14.79
CA TYR A 134 -21.07 9.27 -14.60
C TYR A 134 -22.45 8.81 -14.13
N SER A 135 -23.01 7.81 -14.81
CA SER A 135 -24.39 7.38 -14.54
C SER A 135 -24.56 6.75 -13.16
N ILE A 136 -23.56 5.99 -12.72
CA ILE A 136 -23.56 5.25 -11.46
C ILE A 136 -23.15 6.15 -10.28
N PHE A 137 -22.15 7.01 -10.47
CA PHE A 137 -21.47 7.69 -9.36
C PHE A 137 -21.62 9.21 -9.34
N ARG A 138 -22.40 9.85 -10.22
CA ARG A 138 -22.70 11.29 -10.08
C ARG A 138 -23.27 11.64 -8.69
N GLU A 139 -23.08 12.87 -8.24
CA GLU A 139 -23.35 13.32 -6.86
C GLU A 139 -24.71 12.84 -6.31
N ALA A 140 -25.80 12.98 -7.08
CA ALA A 140 -27.14 12.59 -6.65
C ALA A 140 -27.26 11.10 -6.27
N GLN A 141 -26.52 10.21 -6.94
CA GLN A 141 -26.50 8.79 -6.64
C GLN A 141 -25.74 8.51 -5.35
N MET A 142 -24.59 9.15 -5.21
CA MET A 142 -23.77 9.06 -4.00
C MET A 142 -24.52 9.58 -2.77
N VAL A 143 -25.26 10.69 -2.90
CA VAL A 143 -26.13 11.23 -1.83
C VAL A 143 -27.20 10.21 -1.45
N SER A 144 -27.88 9.61 -2.43
CA SER A 144 -28.93 8.62 -2.19
C SER A 144 -28.40 7.41 -1.41
N VAL A 145 -27.20 6.92 -1.75
CA VAL A 145 -26.57 5.80 -1.06
C VAL A 145 -26.01 6.20 0.32
N ALA A 146 -25.50 7.42 0.48
CA ALA A 146 -25.07 7.94 1.78
C ALA A 146 -26.24 8.08 2.77
N ASP A 147 -27.40 8.57 2.32
CA ASP A 147 -28.62 8.62 3.14
C ASP A 147 -29.13 7.22 3.52
N ALA A 148 -29.02 6.26 2.60
CA ALA A 148 -29.32 4.87 2.89
C ALA A 148 -28.35 4.24 3.90
N LEU A 149 -27.06 4.57 3.81
CA LEU A 149 -26.05 4.16 4.79
C LEU A 149 -26.36 4.75 6.16
N ARG A 150 -26.69 6.04 6.25
CA ARG A 150 -27.13 6.68 7.50
C ARG A 150 -28.29 5.94 8.15
N SER A 151 -29.30 5.58 7.36
CA SER A 151 -30.48 4.84 7.84
C SER A 151 -30.11 3.43 8.33
N ALA A 152 -29.27 2.70 7.57
CA ALA A 152 -28.82 1.37 7.96
C ALA A 152 -27.91 1.38 9.20
N ALA A 153 -27.06 2.41 9.33
CA ALA A 153 -26.16 2.62 10.44
C ALA A 153 -26.89 2.81 11.78
N ALA A 154 -28.03 3.51 11.76
CA ALA A 154 -28.85 3.75 12.96
C ALA A 154 -29.34 2.45 13.63
N THR A 155 -29.57 1.40 12.84
CA THR A 155 -30.01 0.08 13.31
C THR A 155 -28.97 -1.01 13.11
N TYR A 156 -27.69 -0.63 12.94
CA TYR A 156 -26.61 -1.58 12.63
C TYR A 156 -26.43 -2.60 13.76
N GLN A 157 -26.31 -3.87 13.37
CA GLN A 157 -26.29 -5.02 14.27
C GLN A 157 -24.88 -5.61 14.50
N GLY A 158 -23.83 -4.96 14.00
CA GLY A 158 -22.46 -5.49 14.08
C GLY A 158 -22.17 -6.60 13.07
N ASN A 159 -22.97 -6.68 12.00
CA ASN A 159 -22.81 -7.63 10.90
C ASN A 159 -23.54 -7.11 9.65
N ASN A 160 -23.43 -7.83 8.53
CA ASN A 160 -23.99 -7.39 7.25
C ASN A 160 -25.48 -7.74 7.01
N SER A 161 -26.27 -8.04 8.05
CA SER A 161 -27.69 -8.37 7.88
C SER A 161 -28.55 -7.24 7.28
N GLY A 162 -28.10 -5.99 7.38
CA GLY A 162 -28.75 -4.81 6.78
C GLY A 162 -28.15 -4.34 5.44
N SER A 163 -27.26 -5.14 4.83
CA SER A 163 -26.48 -4.79 3.63
C SER A 163 -25.61 -3.53 3.79
N THR A 164 -25.13 -3.26 5.01
CA THR A 164 -24.28 -2.08 5.31
C THR A 164 -22.95 -2.15 4.55
N ALA A 165 -22.35 -3.34 4.42
CA ALA A 165 -21.10 -3.54 3.69
C ALA A 165 -21.25 -3.13 2.21
N GLN A 166 -22.35 -3.48 1.55
CA GLN A 166 -22.63 -3.07 0.17
C GLN A 166 -22.72 -1.55 0.04
N LEU A 167 -23.42 -0.87 0.96
CA LEU A 167 -23.59 0.58 0.93
C LEU A 167 -22.24 1.30 1.11
N VAL A 168 -21.44 0.88 2.10
CA VAL A 168 -20.10 1.44 2.34
C VAL A 168 -19.19 1.19 1.15
N LEU A 169 -19.19 -0.03 0.60
CA LEU A 169 -18.34 -0.40 -0.52
C LEU A 169 -18.72 0.35 -1.81
N PHE A 170 -20.00 0.58 -2.06
CA PHE A 170 -20.47 1.37 -3.19
C PHE A 170 -19.99 2.82 -3.08
N LEU A 171 -20.07 3.41 -1.90
CA LEU A 171 -19.58 4.78 -1.68
C LEU A 171 -18.07 4.88 -1.89
N ARG A 172 -17.30 3.88 -1.42
CA ARG A 172 -15.86 3.79 -1.70
C ARG A 172 -15.57 3.69 -3.19
N ALA A 173 -16.33 2.86 -3.91
CA ALA A 173 -16.19 2.72 -5.37
C ALA A 173 -16.42 4.07 -6.06
N GLY A 174 -17.45 4.82 -5.66
CA GLY A 174 -17.76 6.12 -6.24
C GLY A 174 -16.67 7.16 -6.02
N TYR A 175 -16.15 7.29 -4.79
CA TYR A 175 -15.03 8.19 -4.51
C TYR A 175 -13.75 7.77 -5.24
N TYR A 176 -13.46 6.47 -5.32
CA TYR A 176 -12.31 5.94 -6.05
C TYR A 176 -12.41 6.28 -7.54
N VAL A 177 -13.54 5.98 -8.18
CA VAL A 177 -13.76 6.24 -9.61
C VAL A 177 -13.74 7.74 -9.88
N HIS A 178 -14.37 8.56 -9.02
CA HIS A 178 -14.32 10.03 -9.11
C HIS A 178 -12.89 10.58 -9.09
N TYR A 179 -11.99 9.99 -8.27
CA TYR A 179 -10.60 10.42 -8.20
C TYR A 179 -9.83 10.18 -9.52
N TYR A 180 -10.12 9.08 -10.23
CA TYR A 180 -9.40 8.69 -11.45
C TYR A 180 -10.11 9.10 -12.75
N ASP A 181 -11.42 9.33 -12.72
CA ASP A 181 -12.22 9.58 -13.90
C ASP A 181 -13.06 10.86 -13.74
N SER A 182 -12.59 11.92 -14.38
CA SER A 182 -13.26 13.23 -14.41
C SER A 182 -14.68 13.21 -15.00
N SER A 183 -15.08 12.16 -15.72
CA SER A 183 -16.42 12.06 -16.29
C SER A 183 -17.52 11.92 -15.23
N VAL A 184 -17.20 11.53 -14.00
CA VAL A 184 -18.16 11.44 -12.88
C VAL A 184 -18.83 12.80 -12.58
N GLY A 185 -18.14 13.90 -12.89
CA GLY A 185 -18.55 15.25 -12.52
C GLY A 185 -18.13 15.61 -11.09
N ALA A 186 -18.50 16.81 -10.64
CA ALA A 186 -18.07 17.32 -9.34
C ALA A 186 -18.94 16.79 -8.18
N TYR A 187 -18.30 16.57 -7.03
CA TYR A 187 -18.97 16.40 -5.74
C TYR A 187 -18.97 17.72 -4.96
N GLY A 188 -20.11 18.05 -4.35
CA GLY A 188 -20.33 19.29 -3.64
C GLY A 188 -20.75 19.09 -2.19
N THR A 189 -21.31 20.15 -1.62
CA THR A 189 -21.72 20.19 -0.21
C THR A 189 -22.85 19.23 0.12
N ALA A 190 -23.68 18.84 -0.86
CA ALA A 190 -24.74 17.88 -0.65
C ALA A 190 -24.17 16.51 -0.29
N LEU A 191 -23.21 16.01 -1.09
CA LEU A 191 -22.55 14.75 -0.78
C LEU A 191 -21.68 14.83 0.48
N SER A 192 -20.90 15.91 0.68
CA SER A 192 -20.10 16.05 1.91
C SER A 192 -20.98 16.07 3.16
N THR A 193 -22.17 16.68 3.12
CA THR A 193 -23.11 16.65 4.25
C THR A 193 -23.70 15.24 4.46
N ALA A 194 -24.11 14.57 3.38
CA ALA A 194 -24.71 13.24 3.47
C ALA A 194 -23.70 12.20 3.99
N ILE A 195 -22.46 12.22 3.50
CA ILE A 195 -21.42 11.27 3.93
C ILE A 195 -21.01 11.49 5.38
N LYS A 196 -20.93 12.75 5.85
CA LYS A 196 -20.71 13.08 7.26
C LYS A 196 -21.82 12.50 8.13
N GLY A 197 -23.07 12.77 7.79
CA GLY A 197 -24.21 12.22 8.55
C GLY A 197 -24.21 10.69 8.59
N ALA A 198 -23.82 10.02 7.50
CA ALA A 198 -23.74 8.57 7.44
C ALA A 198 -22.64 7.99 8.34
N LEU A 199 -21.41 8.51 8.22
CA LEU A 199 -20.26 8.06 9.01
C LEU A 199 -20.41 8.43 10.50
N ASP A 200 -20.94 9.62 10.82
CA ASP A 200 -21.28 9.99 12.20
C ASP A 200 -22.23 8.98 12.84
N THR A 201 -23.30 8.61 12.11
CA THR A 201 -24.28 7.63 12.61
C THR A 201 -23.67 6.24 12.76
N PHE A 202 -22.81 5.83 11.83
CA PHE A 202 -22.12 4.52 11.89
C PHE A 202 -21.18 4.45 13.10
N PHE A 203 -20.29 5.44 13.27
CA PHE A 203 -19.32 5.44 14.37
C PHE A 203 -19.93 5.83 15.73
N ALA A 204 -21.15 6.37 15.78
CA ALA A 204 -21.91 6.53 17.02
C ALA A 204 -22.54 5.22 17.50
N ASN A 205 -22.80 4.26 16.60
CA ASN A 205 -23.38 2.97 16.95
C ASN A 205 -22.33 2.08 17.65
N SER A 206 -22.62 1.62 18.87
CA SER A 206 -21.69 0.78 19.64
C SER A 206 -21.32 -0.52 18.92
N ARG A 207 -22.23 -1.06 18.10
CA ARG A 207 -22.03 -2.29 17.33
C ARG A 207 -21.00 -2.16 16.22
N ALA A 208 -20.69 -0.94 15.78
CA ALA A 208 -19.59 -0.70 14.84
C ALA A 208 -18.21 -1.11 15.42
N PHE A 209 -18.13 -1.32 16.74
CA PHE A 209 -16.90 -1.69 17.44
C PHE A 209 -16.97 -3.08 18.07
N ASP A 210 -17.94 -3.91 17.69
CA ASP A 210 -17.98 -5.32 18.08
C ASP A 210 -16.74 -6.03 17.49
N VAL A 211 -15.97 -6.74 18.32
CA VAL A 211 -14.73 -7.42 17.88
C VAL A 211 -15.09 -8.79 17.28
N THR A 212 -15.60 -8.76 16.05
CA THR A 212 -15.94 -9.95 15.27
C THR A 212 -15.58 -9.75 13.81
N ASP A 213 -15.30 -10.84 13.11
CA ASP A 213 -14.95 -10.76 11.68
C ASP A 213 -16.12 -10.21 10.84
N ALA A 214 -17.36 -10.60 11.18
CA ALA A 214 -18.57 -10.10 10.54
C ALA A 214 -18.75 -8.57 10.63
N ASN A 215 -18.37 -7.96 11.76
CA ASN A 215 -18.32 -6.50 11.90
C ASN A 215 -17.10 -5.92 11.16
N GLY A 216 -15.94 -6.57 11.33
CA GLY A 216 -14.65 -6.11 10.85
C GLY A 216 -14.66 -5.72 9.37
N GLU A 217 -15.35 -6.49 8.52
CA GLU A 217 -15.44 -6.15 7.09
C GLU A 217 -16.03 -4.77 6.87
N THR A 218 -17.21 -4.51 7.43
CA THR A 218 -17.91 -3.23 7.29
C THR A 218 -17.12 -2.11 7.96
N LEU A 219 -16.56 -2.36 9.15
CA LEU A 219 -15.74 -1.39 9.87
C LEU A 219 -14.49 -1.00 9.07
N SER A 220 -13.77 -1.96 8.48
CA SER A 220 -12.54 -1.71 7.73
C SER A 220 -12.81 -0.86 6.47
N ASP A 221 -13.93 -1.11 5.80
CA ASP A 221 -14.38 -0.34 4.66
C ASP A 221 -14.83 1.06 5.10
N ALA A 222 -15.53 1.18 6.23
CA ALA A 222 -15.97 2.47 6.76
C ALA A 222 -14.78 3.35 7.17
N VAL A 223 -13.72 2.77 7.74
CA VAL A 223 -12.47 3.49 8.03
C VAL A 223 -11.80 3.97 6.74
N THR A 224 -11.78 3.14 5.69
CA THR A 224 -11.27 3.55 4.38
C THR A 224 -12.12 4.66 3.76
N LEU A 225 -13.42 4.65 3.98
CA LEU A 225 -14.35 5.66 3.47
C LEU A 225 -14.13 7.04 4.10
N ILE A 226 -13.58 7.11 5.32
CA ILE A 226 -13.13 8.39 5.91
C ILE A 226 -12.14 9.07 4.97
N ASP A 227 -11.12 8.33 4.53
CA ASP A 227 -10.08 8.84 3.62
C ASP A 227 -10.63 9.08 2.22
N SER A 228 -11.45 8.16 1.71
CA SER A 228 -12.03 8.27 0.37
C SER A 228 -12.87 9.55 0.20
N ALA A 229 -13.52 9.99 1.29
CA ALA A 229 -14.32 11.21 1.33
C ALA A 229 -13.54 12.46 1.79
N GLU A 230 -12.22 12.35 1.99
CA GLU A 230 -11.32 13.41 2.52
C GLU A 230 -11.75 13.95 3.90
N GLU A 231 -12.41 13.14 4.72
CA GLU A 231 -12.91 13.51 6.05
C GLU A 231 -11.90 13.21 7.19
N ASN A 232 -10.61 13.11 6.85
CA ASN A 232 -9.52 12.70 7.74
C ASN A 232 -9.48 13.55 9.03
N ALA A 233 -9.77 14.85 8.93
CA ALA A 233 -9.78 15.77 10.07
C ALA A 233 -10.92 15.49 11.06
N ARG A 234 -12.12 15.21 10.55
CA ARG A 234 -13.34 15.05 11.36
C ARG A 234 -13.27 13.81 12.24
N TYR A 235 -12.68 12.73 11.73
CA TYR A 235 -12.73 11.41 12.35
C TYR A 235 -11.44 11.01 13.10
N LEU A 236 -10.61 11.99 13.51
CA LEU A 236 -9.47 11.76 14.41
C LEU A 236 -9.89 11.00 15.70
N SER A 237 -11.10 11.23 16.21
CA SER A 237 -11.62 10.50 17.37
C SER A 237 -11.83 9.00 17.10
N VAL A 238 -12.22 8.62 15.88
CA VAL A 238 -12.39 7.23 15.45
C VAL A 238 -11.03 6.54 15.35
N ILE A 239 -10.04 7.22 14.76
CA ILE A 239 -8.65 6.75 14.70
C ILE A 239 -8.14 6.45 16.12
N LYS A 240 -8.28 7.42 17.03
CA LYS A 240 -7.88 7.26 18.43
C LYS A 240 -8.60 6.09 19.10
N ARG A 241 -9.90 5.94 18.87
CA ARG A 241 -10.72 4.86 19.44
C ARG A 241 -10.26 3.48 18.97
N LEU A 242 -9.97 3.30 17.68
CA LEU A 242 -9.56 2.01 17.13
C LEU A 242 -8.17 1.60 17.63
N LEU A 243 -7.23 2.54 17.67
CA LEU A 243 -5.89 2.29 18.21
C LEU A 243 -5.93 1.95 19.70
N ASN A 244 -6.69 2.71 20.50
CA ASN A 244 -6.82 2.45 21.94
C ASN A 244 -7.63 1.18 22.26
N GLY A 245 -8.51 0.75 21.35
CA GLY A 245 -9.35 -0.45 21.54
C GLY A 245 -8.66 -1.76 21.21
N TYR A 246 -7.62 -1.72 20.36
CA TYR A 246 -6.91 -2.90 19.93
C TYR A 246 -6.32 -3.69 21.12
N ASN A 247 -6.54 -4.99 21.10
CA ASN A 247 -5.94 -5.97 22.00
C ASN A 247 -5.97 -7.35 21.33
N SER A 248 -5.44 -8.38 21.98
CA SER A 248 -5.29 -9.72 21.38
C SER A 248 -6.58 -10.41 20.96
N SER A 249 -7.76 -9.93 21.40
CA SER A 249 -9.05 -10.46 20.89
C SER A 249 -9.28 -10.14 19.41
N TYR A 250 -8.58 -9.14 18.85
CA TYR A 250 -8.65 -8.78 17.44
C TYR A 250 -7.90 -9.76 16.55
N ASP A 251 -6.88 -10.46 17.08
CA ASP A 251 -5.91 -11.22 16.30
C ASP A 251 -6.54 -12.41 15.55
N ALA A 252 -7.69 -12.89 16.01
CA ALA A 252 -8.46 -13.95 15.36
C ALA A 252 -9.31 -13.47 14.15
N SER A 253 -9.44 -12.16 13.95
CA SER A 253 -10.24 -11.57 12.88
C SER A 253 -9.35 -10.70 11.98
N TRP A 254 -9.12 -11.19 10.76
CA TRP A 254 -8.34 -10.45 9.78
C TRP A 254 -8.97 -9.10 9.46
N TRP A 255 -10.30 -9.05 9.32
CA TRP A 255 -10.98 -7.80 9.00
C TRP A 255 -10.95 -6.79 10.14
N MET A 256 -10.92 -7.22 11.40
CA MET A 256 -10.69 -6.33 12.54
C MET A 256 -9.26 -5.79 12.57
N LEU A 257 -8.25 -6.63 12.30
CA LEU A 257 -6.86 -6.17 12.15
C LEU A 257 -6.73 -5.16 11.00
N ASN A 258 -7.40 -5.42 9.87
CA ASN A 258 -7.43 -4.51 8.73
C ASN A 258 -8.10 -3.18 9.07
N ALA A 259 -9.20 -3.18 9.84
CA ALA A 259 -9.83 -1.96 10.32
C ALA A 259 -8.90 -1.10 11.19
N VAL A 260 -8.13 -1.73 12.09
CA VAL A 260 -7.11 -1.02 12.88
C VAL A 260 -5.99 -0.49 11.99
N ASN A 261 -5.53 -1.27 11.01
CA ASN A 261 -4.45 -0.83 10.12
C ASN A 261 -4.86 0.32 9.19
N ASN A 262 -6.10 0.32 8.70
CA ASN A 262 -6.60 1.33 7.76
C ASN A 262 -6.57 2.74 8.34
N VAL A 263 -6.55 2.90 9.67
CA VAL A 263 -6.42 4.23 10.30
C VAL A 263 -5.11 4.91 9.92
N TYR A 264 -4.04 4.14 9.66
CA TYR A 264 -2.76 4.68 9.23
C TYR A 264 -2.84 5.28 7.83
N THR A 265 -3.68 4.74 6.94
CA THR A 265 -3.93 5.34 5.62
C THR A 265 -4.65 6.69 5.79
N VAL A 266 -5.61 6.77 6.72
CA VAL A 266 -6.30 8.04 7.04
C VAL A 266 -5.30 9.08 7.56
N LEU A 267 -4.34 8.69 8.41
CA LEU A 267 -3.29 9.60 8.88
C LEU A 267 -2.34 10.01 7.74
N PHE A 268 -1.85 9.05 6.97
CA PHE A 268 -0.94 9.26 5.84
C PHE A 268 -1.48 10.27 4.82
N ARG A 269 -2.72 10.05 4.37
CA ARG A 269 -3.40 10.93 3.42
C ARG A 269 -3.89 12.22 4.06
N GLY A 270 -4.13 12.22 5.37
CA GLY A 270 -4.50 13.43 6.12
C GLY A 270 -3.48 14.57 5.96
N HIS A 271 -2.18 14.28 5.81
CA HIS A 271 -1.18 15.33 5.52
C HIS A 271 -1.39 16.06 4.19
N GLN A 272 -2.20 15.52 3.28
CA GLN A 272 -2.60 16.18 2.01
C GLN A 272 -3.83 17.09 2.21
N VAL A 273 -4.48 17.04 3.37
CA VAL A 273 -5.69 17.79 3.72
C VAL A 273 -5.35 18.90 4.74
N PRO A 274 -5.38 20.19 4.36
CA PRO A 274 -5.00 21.28 5.28
C PRO A 274 -5.80 21.33 6.59
N ALA A 275 -7.08 20.97 6.54
CA ALA A 275 -7.95 20.89 7.71
C ALA A 275 -7.49 19.83 8.71
N PHE A 276 -6.91 18.71 8.24
CA PHE A 276 -6.38 17.67 9.11
C PHE A 276 -5.14 18.14 9.86
N VAL A 277 -4.18 18.76 9.16
CA VAL A 277 -2.97 19.31 9.80
C VAL A 277 -3.36 20.37 10.85
N SER A 278 -4.34 21.21 10.54
CA SER A 278 -4.87 22.19 11.49
C SER A 278 -5.53 21.54 12.71
N ALA A 279 -6.32 20.48 12.50
CA ALA A 279 -6.98 19.75 13.57
C ALA A 279 -5.97 19.05 14.51
N VAL A 280 -4.92 18.42 13.97
CA VAL A 280 -3.86 17.79 14.78
C VAL A 280 -3.02 18.85 15.51
N ALA A 281 -2.77 19.99 14.89
CA ALA A 281 -2.08 21.10 15.55
C ALA A 281 -2.88 21.63 16.77
N ALA A 282 -4.22 21.64 16.68
CA ALA A 282 -5.12 22.05 17.75
C ALA A 282 -5.30 21.00 18.85
N ASP A 283 -5.39 19.72 18.49
CA ASP A 283 -5.44 18.58 19.42
C ASP A 283 -4.38 17.54 19.05
N ARG A 284 -3.27 17.55 19.79
CA ARG A 284 -2.12 16.67 19.57
C ARG A 284 -2.28 15.27 20.17
N SER A 285 -3.39 14.93 20.81
CA SER A 285 -3.59 13.63 21.49
C SER A 285 -3.54 12.42 20.56
N VAL A 286 -3.67 12.61 19.24
CA VAL A 286 -3.43 11.53 18.27
C VAL A 286 -1.96 11.11 18.23
N LEU A 287 -1.02 12.03 18.49
CA LEU A 287 0.42 11.73 18.57
C LEU A 287 0.72 10.82 19.76
N ASP A 288 0.14 11.12 20.92
CA ASP A 288 0.26 10.28 22.12
C ASP A 288 -0.36 8.90 21.88
N THR A 289 -1.48 8.84 21.15
CA THR A 289 -2.13 7.57 20.81
C THR A 289 -1.24 6.68 19.94
N LEU A 290 -0.58 7.25 18.92
CA LEU A 290 0.37 6.53 18.07
C LEU A 290 1.59 6.06 18.86
N TYR A 291 2.17 6.94 19.69
CA TYR A 291 3.29 6.60 20.54
C TYR A 291 2.94 5.47 21.53
N ASN A 292 1.80 5.57 22.20
CA ASN A 292 1.34 4.59 23.17
C ASN A 292 1.02 3.24 22.51
N PHE A 293 0.40 3.25 21.33
CA PHE A 293 0.17 2.02 20.57
C PHE A 293 1.50 1.33 20.23
N ALA A 294 2.45 2.08 19.65
CA ALA A 294 3.75 1.54 19.29
C ALA A 294 4.50 0.97 20.50
N ASN A 295 4.47 1.69 21.64
CA ASN A 295 5.15 1.29 22.85
C ASN A 295 4.48 0.11 23.57
N THR A 296 3.15 0.05 23.60
CA THR A 296 2.39 -1.00 24.31
C THR A 296 2.48 -2.33 23.59
N HIS A 297 2.48 -2.32 22.25
CA HIS A 297 2.38 -3.52 21.43
C HIS A 297 3.70 -3.96 20.82
N LYS A 298 4.85 -3.52 21.35
CA LYS A 298 6.20 -3.92 20.84
C LYS A 298 6.39 -5.43 20.73
N ASN A 299 5.67 -6.22 21.52
CA ASN A 299 5.70 -7.68 21.46
C ASN A 299 5.16 -8.27 20.14
N LEU A 300 4.44 -7.50 19.32
CA LEU A 300 4.00 -7.92 17.98
C LEU A 300 5.10 -7.80 16.92
N LEU A 301 6.16 -7.03 17.20
CA LEU A 301 7.28 -6.84 16.28
C LEU A 301 8.03 -8.16 16.08
N GLY A 302 8.36 -8.46 14.82
CA GLY A 302 8.90 -9.76 14.40
C GLY A 302 7.84 -10.85 14.17
N GLY A 303 6.57 -10.59 14.50
CA GLY A 303 5.43 -11.47 14.24
C GLY A 303 4.60 -11.05 13.03
N THR A 304 3.49 -11.76 12.80
CA THR A 304 2.56 -11.52 11.68
C THR A 304 1.86 -10.16 11.74
N GLN A 305 1.67 -9.58 12.93
CA GLN A 305 1.03 -8.29 13.16
C GLN A 305 2.05 -7.14 13.30
N SER A 306 3.34 -7.36 12.99
CA SER A 306 4.41 -6.36 13.10
C SER A 306 4.07 -5.04 12.40
N TYR A 307 3.36 -5.11 11.28
CA TYR A 307 2.92 -3.95 10.50
C TYR A 307 2.07 -2.95 11.29
N LEU A 308 1.26 -3.40 12.25
CA LEU A 308 0.45 -2.49 13.07
C LEU A 308 1.33 -1.55 13.89
N VAL A 309 2.40 -2.09 14.46
CA VAL A 309 3.31 -1.35 15.35
C VAL A 309 4.28 -0.49 14.56
N SER A 310 4.84 -1.02 13.46
CA SER A 310 5.74 -0.25 12.62
C SER A 310 5.01 0.91 11.92
N ASN A 311 3.77 0.71 11.48
CA ASN A 311 2.96 1.81 10.92
C ASN A 311 2.63 2.87 11.97
N ALA A 312 2.37 2.51 13.23
CA ALA A 312 2.18 3.49 14.31
C ALA A 312 3.40 4.41 14.45
N GLY A 313 4.61 3.82 14.51
CA GLY A 313 5.86 4.59 14.58
C GLY A 313 6.10 5.42 13.32
N ARG A 314 5.88 4.85 12.14
CA ARG A 314 6.09 5.54 10.86
C ARG A 314 5.15 6.73 10.70
N GLU A 315 3.86 6.57 10.99
CA GLU A 315 2.90 7.68 10.89
C GLU A 315 3.09 8.71 12.01
N LEU A 316 3.57 8.32 13.20
CA LEU A 316 4.05 9.28 14.20
C LEU A 316 5.22 10.11 13.64
N GLY A 317 6.23 9.45 13.05
CA GLY A 317 7.40 10.11 12.48
C GLY A 317 7.06 11.08 11.35
N ARG A 318 6.00 10.83 10.58
CA ARG A 318 5.58 11.71 9.46
C ARG A 318 5.24 13.13 9.89
N PHE A 319 4.70 13.31 11.10
CA PHE A 319 4.42 14.63 11.67
C PHE A 319 5.67 15.48 11.94
N LEU A 320 6.89 14.93 11.81
CA LEU A 320 8.11 15.73 11.76
C LEU A 320 8.09 16.73 10.59
N GLY A 321 7.37 16.42 9.51
CA GLY A 321 7.20 17.32 8.36
C GLY A 321 6.49 18.62 8.70
N ASP A 322 5.65 18.62 9.74
CA ASP A 322 4.83 19.77 10.12
C ASP A 322 5.55 20.63 11.17
N ALA A 323 6.04 21.81 10.77
CA ALA A 323 6.87 22.67 11.63
C ALA A 323 6.21 23.04 12.98
N ALA A 324 4.89 23.25 13.01
CA ALA A 324 4.15 23.58 14.23
C ALA A 324 3.93 22.37 15.17
N ILE A 325 4.05 21.15 14.65
CA ILE A 325 3.83 19.89 15.39
C ILE A 325 5.17 19.27 15.80
N ARG A 326 6.22 19.46 14.97
CA ARG A 326 7.56 18.89 15.14
C ARG A 326 8.13 18.96 16.56
N PRO A 327 8.05 20.08 17.31
CA PRO A 327 8.59 20.14 18.67
C PRO A 327 7.94 19.16 19.65
N THR A 328 6.68 18.78 19.41
CA THR A 328 5.95 17.80 20.24
C THR A 328 6.30 16.37 19.84
N VAL A 329 6.42 16.09 18.54
CA VAL A 329 6.60 14.72 18.05
C VAL A 329 8.06 14.23 18.14
N LYS A 330 9.03 15.14 18.02
CA LYS A 330 10.46 14.84 18.10
C LYS A 330 10.86 13.99 19.32
N PRO A 331 10.53 14.36 20.58
CA PRO A 331 10.90 13.55 21.73
C PRO A 331 10.22 12.15 21.73
N LEU A 332 9.01 12.03 21.17
CA LEU A 332 8.31 10.74 21.04
C LEU A 332 9.04 9.81 20.05
N VAL A 333 9.48 10.37 18.90
CA VAL A 333 10.26 9.64 17.89
C VAL A 333 11.61 9.19 18.47
N VAL A 334 12.33 10.08 19.17
CA VAL A 334 13.57 9.72 19.88
C VAL A 334 13.33 8.60 20.89
N GLY A 335 12.23 8.67 21.64
CA GLY A 335 11.84 7.64 22.60
C GLY A 335 11.63 6.27 21.97
N LEU A 336 10.94 6.18 20.82
CA LEU A 336 10.72 4.90 20.14
C LEU A 336 11.99 4.37 19.45
N LEU A 337 12.82 5.25 18.88
CA LEU A 337 14.12 4.87 18.30
C LEU A 337 15.05 4.29 19.38
N GLY A 338 15.07 4.88 20.58
CA GLY A 338 15.87 4.38 21.70
C GLY A 338 15.36 3.06 22.30
N GLN A 339 14.15 2.63 21.94
CA GLN A 339 13.51 1.38 22.41
C GLN A 339 13.42 0.30 21.32
N SER A 340 13.99 0.55 20.15
CA SER A 340 14.05 -0.36 19.02
C SER A 340 15.47 -0.42 18.45
N SER A 341 15.75 -1.36 17.56
CA SER A 341 17.07 -1.58 16.99
C SER A 341 17.00 -1.61 15.47
N ILE A 342 18.08 -1.19 14.81
CA ILE A 342 18.25 -1.26 13.35
C ILE A 342 18.19 -2.69 12.81
N THR A 343 18.40 -3.70 13.65
CA THR A 343 18.28 -5.13 13.30
C THR A 343 17.43 -5.91 14.30
N GLY A 344 17.03 -7.12 13.92
CA GLY A 344 16.26 -8.03 14.77
C GLY A 344 14.76 -7.71 14.78
N PRO A 345 14.00 -8.25 15.77
CA PRO A 345 12.54 -8.21 15.74
C PRO A 345 11.94 -6.80 15.66
N THR A 346 12.61 -5.80 16.24
CA THR A 346 12.12 -4.41 16.29
C THR A 346 12.53 -3.54 15.10
N ALA A 347 13.28 -4.09 14.15
CA ALA A 347 13.77 -3.35 12.99
C ALA A 347 12.68 -2.66 12.17
N PRO A 348 11.49 -3.26 11.91
CA PRO A 348 10.44 -2.58 11.18
C PRO A 348 10.00 -1.25 11.83
N LEU A 349 9.99 -1.18 13.17
CA LEU A 349 9.70 0.07 13.88
C LEU A 349 10.87 1.07 13.76
N TRP A 350 12.09 0.61 14.03
CA TRP A 350 13.27 1.47 14.00
C TRP A 350 13.49 2.08 12.61
N VAL A 351 13.45 1.25 11.56
CA VAL A 351 13.67 1.69 10.17
C VAL A 351 12.54 2.61 9.70
N GLY A 352 11.28 2.29 10.03
CA GLY A 352 10.15 3.15 9.70
C GLY A 352 10.25 4.55 10.33
N LEU A 353 10.71 4.65 11.59
CA LEU A 353 10.99 5.94 12.24
C LEU A 353 12.19 6.63 11.60
N ALA A 354 13.29 5.91 11.38
CA ALA A 354 14.53 6.46 10.83
C ALA A 354 14.30 7.04 9.42
N GLU A 355 13.54 6.35 8.58
CA GLU A 355 13.09 6.82 7.26
C GLU A 355 12.39 8.19 7.36
N MET A 356 11.49 8.37 8.34
CA MET A 356 10.80 9.65 8.54
C MET A 356 11.74 10.74 9.05
N THR A 357 12.70 10.41 9.92
CA THR A 357 13.70 11.40 10.37
C THR A 357 14.58 11.86 9.20
N ASP A 358 15.06 10.95 8.35
CA ASP A 358 15.86 11.30 7.17
C ASP A 358 15.05 12.09 6.14
N SER A 359 13.74 11.82 6.03
CA SER A 359 12.87 12.50 5.07
C SER A 359 12.42 13.89 5.50
N TYR A 360 12.16 14.10 6.79
CA TYR A 360 11.47 15.31 7.28
C TYR A 360 12.27 16.16 8.26
N ASP A 361 13.32 15.62 8.89
CA ASP A 361 14.15 16.35 9.86
C ASP A 361 15.65 16.02 9.73
N LYS A 362 16.11 15.77 8.49
CA LYS A 362 17.46 15.28 8.16
C LYS A 362 18.59 16.11 8.79
N ALA A 363 18.43 17.43 8.82
CA ALA A 363 19.43 18.34 9.38
C ALA A 363 19.67 18.10 10.90
N ALA A 364 18.71 17.50 11.59
CA ALA A 364 18.77 17.15 13.01
C ALA A 364 19.03 15.64 13.24
N CYS A 365 19.55 14.91 12.25
CA CYS A 365 19.78 13.46 12.33
C CYS A 365 20.58 13.00 13.56
N ALA A 366 21.45 13.86 14.09
CA ALA A 366 22.26 13.57 15.27
C ALA A 366 21.38 13.36 16.52
N ASP A 367 20.29 14.11 16.64
CA ASP A 367 19.36 14.02 17.78
C ASP A 367 18.59 12.69 17.79
N TYR A 368 18.42 12.08 16.62
CA TYR A 368 17.73 10.80 16.43
C TYR A 368 18.69 9.62 16.38
N ASN A 369 20.01 9.86 16.30
CA ASN A 369 21.01 8.87 15.92
C ASN A 369 20.66 8.17 14.60
N THR A 370 20.30 8.93 13.56
CA THR A 370 19.93 8.42 12.23
C THR A 370 20.74 9.04 11.08
N CYS A 371 21.82 9.76 11.38
CA CYS A 371 22.72 10.27 10.34
C CYS A 371 23.29 9.13 9.49
N ASP A 372 23.55 9.42 8.21
CA ASP A 372 24.07 8.46 7.22
C ASP A 372 23.24 7.17 7.13
N LEU A 373 21.92 7.30 7.23
CA LEU A 373 20.98 6.20 7.37
C LEU A 373 21.22 5.06 6.38
N SER A 374 21.32 5.37 5.08
CA SER A 374 21.53 4.36 4.03
C SER A 374 22.82 3.56 4.26
N ALA A 375 23.95 4.22 4.52
CA ALA A 375 25.21 3.55 4.76
C ALA A 375 25.17 2.67 6.02
N ARG A 376 24.48 3.13 7.06
CA ARG A 376 24.28 2.36 8.30
C ARG A 376 23.41 1.13 8.10
N LEU A 377 22.32 1.24 7.34
CA LEU A 377 21.47 0.10 7.01
C LEU A 377 22.25 -0.95 6.19
N ILE A 378 22.98 -0.50 5.16
CA ILE A 378 23.84 -1.38 4.35
C ILE A 378 24.83 -2.12 5.27
N SER A 379 25.57 -1.38 6.11
CA SER A 379 26.58 -1.99 6.99
C SER A 379 25.99 -2.90 8.07
N ALA A 380 24.77 -2.63 8.55
CA ALA A 380 24.16 -3.41 9.61
C ALA A 380 23.49 -4.70 9.09
N VAL A 381 22.99 -4.66 7.85
CA VAL A 381 22.16 -5.73 7.29
C VAL A 381 22.93 -6.55 6.28
N LEU A 382 23.64 -5.93 5.33
CA LEU A 382 24.33 -6.62 4.24
C LEU A 382 25.77 -6.98 4.66
N THR A 383 25.89 -7.92 5.60
CA THR A 383 27.16 -8.24 6.26
C THR A 383 28.08 -9.17 5.47
N SER A 384 27.55 -9.86 4.46
CA SER A 384 28.31 -10.75 3.58
C SER A 384 28.60 -10.06 2.26
N THR A 385 29.87 -10.04 1.84
CA THR A 385 30.28 -9.55 0.53
C THR A 385 31.07 -10.65 -0.18
N TYR A 386 30.66 -10.98 -1.40
CA TYR A 386 31.30 -12.04 -2.20
C TYR A 386 31.51 -11.57 -3.64
N THR A 387 32.76 -11.53 -4.08
CA THR A 387 33.12 -11.11 -5.44
C THR A 387 33.07 -12.31 -6.38
N CYS A 388 32.16 -12.31 -7.35
CA CYS A 388 32.08 -13.36 -8.37
C CYS A 388 33.11 -13.14 -9.48
N SER A 389 33.32 -11.88 -9.89
CA SER A 389 34.29 -11.45 -10.92
C SER A 389 34.64 -9.97 -10.73
N SER A 390 35.45 -9.40 -11.63
CA SER A 390 35.66 -7.95 -11.69
C SER A 390 34.40 -7.15 -12.00
N SER A 391 33.38 -7.78 -12.59
CA SER A 391 32.14 -7.14 -13.03
C SER A 391 30.92 -7.52 -12.17
N ILE A 392 31.02 -8.47 -11.22
CA ILE A 392 29.89 -8.93 -10.42
C ILE A 392 30.29 -9.14 -8.96
N ARG A 393 29.52 -8.56 -8.04
CA ARG A 393 29.65 -8.74 -6.59
C ARG A 393 28.28 -8.97 -5.96
N ILE A 394 28.22 -9.88 -4.99
CA ILE A 394 27.05 -10.12 -4.15
C ILE A 394 27.24 -9.39 -2.81
N LEU A 395 26.23 -8.64 -2.38
CA LEU A 395 26.06 -8.15 -1.01
C LEU A 395 24.87 -8.87 -0.40
N ALA A 396 25.10 -9.73 0.58
CA ALA A 396 24.06 -10.56 1.18
C ALA A 396 23.90 -10.27 2.68
N GLN A 397 22.65 -10.35 3.14
CA GLN A 397 22.32 -10.36 4.56
C GLN A 397 22.69 -11.70 5.19
N ASP A 398 22.24 -12.80 4.59
CA ASP A 398 22.64 -14.15 4.94
C ASP A 398 22.64 -15.05 3.71
N MET A 399 23.74 -15.76 3.49
CA MET A 399 23.92 -16.79 2.47
C MET A 399 25.11 -17.67 2.89
N THR A 400 24.96 -18.98 2.74
CA THR A 400 26.08 -19.90 2.94
C THR A 400 27.11 -19.76 1.81
N ALA A 401 28.37 -20.17 2.06
CA ALA A 401 29.41 -20.18 1.03
C ALA A 401 29.03 -21.01 -0.21
N SER A 402 28.27 -22.09 -0.03
CA SER A 402 27.77 -22.94 -1.12
C SER A 402 26.72 -22.21 -1.97
N GLU A 403 25.80 -21.48 -1.34
CA GLU A 403 24.80 -20.66 -2.02
C GLU A 403 25.46 -19.52 -2.78
N LEU A 404 26.41 -18.80 -2.16
CA LEU A 404 27.18 -17.74 -2.82
C LEU A 404 27.92 -18.24 -4.06
N SER A 405 28.65 -19.35 -3.92
CA SER A 405 29.38 -19.97 -5.04
C SER A 405 28.44 -20.41 -6.16
N SER A 406 27.32 -21.06 -5.82
CA SER A 406 26.34 -21.52 -6.80
C SER A 406 25.66 -20.35 -7.53
N SER A 407 25.28 -19.30 -6.80
CA SER A 407 24.72 -18.07 -7.36
C SER A 407 25.71 -17.36 -8.27
N CYS A 408 26.99 -17.24 -7.89
CA CYS A 408 28.02 -16.68 -8.76
C CYS A 408 28.19 -17.47 -10.05
N ASN A 409 28.28 -18.80 -9.97
CA ASN A 409 28.41 -19.64 -11.16
C ASN A 409 27.21 -19.45 -12.10
N SER A 410 25.99 -19.34 -11.54
CA SER A 410 24.79 -19.06 -12.34
C SER A 410 24.84 -17.69 -12.99
N LEU A 411 25.15 -16.63 -12.22
CA LEU A 411 25.24 -15.25 -12.72
C LEU A 411 26.28 -15.12 -13.84
N LEU A 412 27.49 -15.66 -13.65
CA LEU A 412 28.54 -15.64 -14.67
C LEU A 412 28.14 -16.42 -15.93
N SER A 413 27.41 -17.53 -15.77
CA SER A 413 26.93 -18.30 -16.92
C SER A 413 25.84 -17.55 -17.70
N GLN A 414 24.96 -16.82 -17.01
CA GLN A 414 23.92 -16.01 -17.63
C GLN A 414 24.49 -14.77 -18.31
N ASP A 415 25.49 -14.13 -17.71
CA ASP A 415 26.24 -13.01 -18.30
C ASP A 415 26.89 -13.41 -19.63
N ALA A 416 27.65 -14.52 -19.63
CA ALA A 416 28.25 -15.06 -20.84
C ALA A 416 27.21 -15.46 -21.90
N TYR A 417 26.09 -16.06 -21.48
CA TYR A 417 25.00 -16.42 -22.38
C TYR A 417 24.38 -15.18 -23.03
N PHE A 418 24.06 -14.14 -22.24
CA PHE A 418 23.49 -12.90 -22.74
C PHE A 418 24.38 -12.28 -23.82
N HIS A 419 25.68 -12.09 -23.55
CA HIS A 419 26.62 -11.52 -24.53
C HIS A 419 26.73 -12.37 -25.80
N SER A 420 26.65 -13.70 -25.69
CA SER A 420 26.64 -14.59 -26.86
C SER A 420 25.41 -14.41 -27.75
N VAL A 421 24.24 -14.14 -27.16
CA VAL A 421 22.96 -13.94 -27.86
C VAL A 421 22.88 -12.53 -28.44
N ALA A 422 23.22 -11.52 -27.63
CA ALA A 422 23.24 -10.12 -28.01
C ALA A 422 24.34 -9.80 -29.04
N ARG A 423 25.37 -10.65 -29.12
CA ARG A 423 26.55 -10.50 -29.99
C ARG A 423 27.29 -9.18 -29.78
N ASP A 424 27.35 -8.74 -28.53
CA ASP A 424 28.14 -7.59 -28.12
C ASP A 424 29.47 -8.05 -27.47
N ASN A 425 30.40 -7.11 -27.31
CA ASN A 425 31.71 -7.38 -26.70
C ASN A 425 31.94 -6.53 -25.44
N GLY A 426 30.87 -6.07 -24.78
CA GLY A 426 30.98 -5.27 -23.57
C GLY A 426 29.95 -4.14 -23.44
N PRO A 427 30.18 -3.19 -22.51
CA PRO A 427 29.20 -2.16 -22.16
C PRO A 427 28.81 -1.29 -23.35
N VAL A 428 27.57 -0.81 -23.34
CA VAL A 428 27.07 0.14 -24.34
C VAL A 428 27.74 1.51 -24.17
N ALA A 429 27.71 2.34 -25.22
CA ALA A 429 28.25 3.68 -25.15
C ALA A 429 27.62 4.49 -24.01
N ASN A 430 28.48 5.15 -23.22
CA ASN A 430 28.10 5.92 -22.02
C ASN A 430 27.52 5.09 -20.86
N ASP A 431 27.79 3.78 -20.83
CA ASP A 431 27.62 3.00 -19.61
C ASP A 431 28.81 3.24 -18.67
N TYR A 432 28.53 3.84 -17.51
CA TYR A 432 29.51 4.11 -16.46
C TYR A 432 29.48 3.03 -15.36
N GLY A 433 28.61 2.04 -15.48
CA GLY A 433 28.54 0.90 -14.57
C GLY A 433 29.72 -0.04 -14.80
N THR A 434 30.64 -0.10 -13.82
CA THR A 434 31.79 -1.01 -13.89
C THR A 434 31.55 -2.34 -13.18
N THR A 435 30.50 -2.44 -12.37
CA THR A 435 30.21 -3.62 -11.54
C THR A 435 28.71 -3.74 -11.28
N ILE A 436 28.18 -4.95 -11.40
CA ILE A 436 26.84 -5.34 -10.97
C ILE A 436 26.90 -5.70 -9.49
N GLU A 437 26.07 -5.02 -8.70
CA GLU A 437 25.85 -5.36 -7.28
C GLU A 437 24.53 -6.13 -7.14
N VAL A 438 24.64 -7.39 -6.73
CA VAL A 438 23.50 -8.25 -6.43
C VAL A 438 23.24 -8.19 -4.93
N VAL A 439 22.19 -7.48 -4.53
CA VAL A 439 21.78 -7.34 -3.13
C VAL A 439 20.79 -8.44 -2.75
N VAL A 440 21.11 -9.22 -1.72
CA VAL A 440 20.32 -10.36 -1.27
C VAL A 440 19.93 -10.18 0.19
N PHE A 441 18.63 -10.10 0.48
CA PHE A 441 18.10 -10.09 1.84
C PHE A 441 17.72 -11.51 2.29
N ASP A 442 17.73 -11.77 3.59
CA ASP A 442 17.42 -13.10 4.16
C ASP A 442 15.96 -13.49 3.93
N SER A 443 15.05 -12.50 3.92
CA SER A 443 13.63 -12.74 3.73
C SER A 443 12.91 -11.63 2.98
N SER A 444 11.69 -11.93 2.50
CA SER A 444 10.79 -10.91 1.94
C SER A 444 10.45 -9.81 2.94
N THR A 445 10.42 -10.13 4.24
CA THR A 445 10.18 -9.17 5.33
C THR A 445 11.38 -8.23 5.49
N ASP A 446 12.60 -8.75 5.43
CA ASP A 446 13.82 -7.94 5.49
C ASP A 446 13.95 -7.05 4.26
N TYR A 447 13.65 -7.57 3.06
CA TYR A 447 13.59 -6.76 1.86
C TYR A 447 12.60 -5.59 2.02
N GLN A 448 11.39 -5.85 2.49
CA GLN A 448 10.40 -4.79 2.76
C GLN A 448 10.84 -3.80 3.82
N THR A 449 11.66 -4.23 4.78
CA THR A 449 12.13 -3.38 5.88
C THR A 449 13.28 -2.48 5.44
N TYR A 450 14.24 -2.98 4.66
CA TYR A 450 15.53 -2.32 4.45
C TYR A 450 15.80 -1.81 3.04
N ALA A 451 15.09 -2.30 2.01
CA ALA A 451 15.40 -1.96 0.61
C ALA A 451 14.86 -0.60 0.14
N GLY A 452 14.10 0.09 1.00
CA GLY A 452 13.26 1.25 0.66
C GLY A 452 13.95 2.61 0.65
#